data_AF-A0A7V5SRI1-F1
#
_entry.id   AF-A0A7V5SRI1-F1
#
_cell.length_a   1.000
_cell.length_b   1.000
_cell.length_c   1.000
_cell.angle_alpha   90.00
_cell.angle_beta   90.00
_cell.angle_gamma   90.00
#
_symmetry.space_group_name_H-M   'P 1'
#
loop_
_entity.id
_entity.type
_entity.pdbx_description
1 polymer ?
#
loop_
_entity_poly.entity_id
_entity_poly.type
_entity_poly.pdbx_seq_one_letter_code
_entity_poly.pdbx_strand_id
1 'polypeptide(L)'
;MSIPKARTEEGASSKLVDRILNIDHKKATKFIFYGITIAIIFGTIALVSRSISSNATNWQNYMTNKNNYDYWSGLIGYQEYLERSKEIAIQAEFMKFQVAIFANIARIGVNIGLLLVLIGFLGYSAQKEFDSRYRLISLIIAGVITVVMMFTLMFSNITVNIA
;
A
#
# COMPACT_ATOMS: atom_id res chain seq x y z
N MET A 1 -5.86 -35.99 42.98
CA MET A 1 -5.26 -35.53 41.72
C MET A 1 -6.17 -34.45 41.13
N SER A 2 -5.85 -33.19 41.39
CA SER A 2 -6.60 -32.04 40.87
C SER A 2 -5.99 -31.59 39.53
N ILE A 3 -6.81 -31.56 38.50
CA ILE A 3 -6.45 -31.10 37.16
C ILE A 3 -6.12 -29.60 37.24
N PRO A 4 -4.97 -29.14 36.72
CA PRO A 4 -4.64 -27.72 36.74
C PRO A 4 -5.55 -26.95 35.79
N LYS A 5 -6.18 -25.90 36.32
CA LYS A 5 -7.04 -24.95 35.60
C LYS A 5 -6.20 -24.19 34.57
N ALA A 6 -6.56 -24.30 33.30
CA ALA A 6 -5.91 -23.57 32.20
C ALA A 6 -5.92 -22.05 32.47
N ARG A 7 -4.75 -21.43 32.48
CA ARG A 7 -4.55 -19.97 32.62
C ARG A 7 -4.94 -19.26 31.31
N THR A 8 -6.14 -18.70 31.29
CA THR A 8 -6.51 -17.36 30.76
C THR A 8 -5.63 -16.75 29.67
N GLU A 9 -6.02 -16.92 28.41
CA GLU A 9 -5.63 -16.02 27.31
C GLU A 9 -6.42 -14.70 27.30
N GLU A 10 -7.50 -14.60 28.09
CA GLU A 10 -8.39 -13.43 28.16
C GLU A 10 -7.71 -12.14 28.66
N GLY A 11 -6.62 -12.23 29.42
CA GLY A 11 -5.96 -11.07 30.04
C GLY A 11 -5.07 -10.23 29.10
N ALA A 12 -4.66 -10.77 27.95
CA ALA A 12 -3.80 -10.05 27.00
C ALA A 12 -4.61 -9.18 26.03
N SER A 13 -5.75 -9.71 25.56
CA SER A 13 -6.67 -9.01 24.67
C SER A 13 -7.34 -7.82 25.38
N SER A 14 -7.80 -8.01 26.63
CA SER A 14 -8.36 -6.92 27.44
C SER A 14 -7.36 -5.76 27.58
N LYS A 15 -6.09 -6.06 27.88
CA LYS A 15 -5.06 -5.02 28.05
C LYS A 15 -4.78 -4.22 26.79
N LEU A 16 -4.85 -4.84 25.60
CA LEU A 16 -4.65 -4.14 24.33
C LEU A 16 -5.84 -3.24 23.99
N VAL A 17 -7.06 -3.77 24.15
CA VAL A 17 -8.30 -3.02 23.93
C VAL A 17 -8.41 -1.84 24.90
N ASP A 18 -8.17 -2.07 26.19
CA ASP A 18 -8.17 -1.02 27.22
C ASP A 18 -7.10 0.04 26.93
N ARG A 19 -5.93 -0.37 26.44
CA ARG A 19 -4.83 0.55 26.09
C ARG A 19 -5.12 1.34 24.82
N ILE A 20 -5.90 0.82 23.88
CA ILE A 20 -6.37 1.53 22.67
C ILE A 20 -7.49 2.51 23.02
N LEU A 21 -8.44 2.11 23.87
CA LEU A 21 -9.55 2.94 24.31
C LEU A 21 -9.12 4.07 25.26
N ASN A 22 -7.98 3.92 25.93
CA ASN A 22 -7.45 4.92 26.85
C ASN A 22 -6.22 5.67 26.28
N ILE A 23 -6.18 5.84 24.95
CA ILE A 23 -5.15 6.64 24.28
C ILE A 23 -5.40 8.13 24.55
N ASP A 24 -4.41 8.80 25.13
CA ASP A 24 -4.35 10.25 25.30
C ASP A 24 -4.49 10.98 23.95
N HIS A 25 -5.20 12.11 23.94
CA HIS A 25 -5.47 12.93 22.76
C HIS A 25 -4.20 13.17 21.95
N LYS A 26 -3.10 13.57 22.60
CA LYS A 26 -1.83 13.86 21.92
C LYS A 26 -1.26 12.64 21.19
N LYS A 27 -1.50 11.43 21.68
CA LYS A 27 -1.07 10.19 21.04
C LYS A 27 -2.01 9.80 19.90
N ALA A 28 -3.33 9.94 20.08
CA ALA A 28 -4.32 9.69 19.04
C ALA A 28 -4.08 10.58 17.80
N THR A 29 -3.83 11.87 18.01
CA THR A 29 -3.50 12.80 16.91
C THR A 29 -2.25 12.36 16.15
N LYS A 30 -1.20 11.92 16.86
CA LYS A 30 0.05 11.44 16.24
C LYS A 30 -0.18 10.19 15.39
N PHE A 31 -0.99 9.25 15.86
CA PHE A 31 -1.33 8.05 15.10
C PHE A 31 -2.07 8.39 13.79
N ILE A 32 -2.99 9.35 13.83
CA ILE A 32 -3.68 9.84 12.62
C ILE A 32 -2.68 10.47 11.66
N PHE A 33 -1.83 11.39 12.11
CA PHE A 33 -0.84 12.04 11.26
C PHE A 33 0.14 11.05 10.62
N TYR A 34 0.69 10.12 11.41
CA TYR A 34 1.59 9.09 10.87
C TYR A 34 0.87 8.16 9.91
N GLY A 35 -0.35 7.75 10.25
CA GLY A 35 -1.16 6.88 9.40
C GLY A 35 -1.47 7.51 8.04
N ILE A 36 -1.89 8.78 8.02
CA ILE A 36 -2.12 9.55 6.79
C ILE A 36 -0.82 9.68 5.99
N THR A 37 0.29 10.03 6.65
CA THR A 37 1.59 10.20 5.97
C THR A 37 2.05 8.92 5.30
N ILE A 38 1.97 7.79 6.00
CA ILE A 38 2.29 6.46 5.46
C ILE A 38 1.39 6.14 4.27
N ALA A 39 0.07 6.36 4.40
CA ALA A 39 -0.89 6.10 3.32
C ALA A 39 -0.58 6.94 2.06
N ILE A 40 -0.20 8.21 2.21
CA ILE A 40 0.19 9.07 1.09
C ILE A 40 1.45 8.56 0.40
N ILE A 41 2.50 8.21 1.16
CA ILE A 41 3.77 7.73 0.61
C ILE A 41 3.53 6.45 -0.21
N PHE A 42 2.89 5.45 0.39
CA PHE A 42 2.64 4.18 -0.31
C PHE A 42 1.63 4.33 -1.44
N GLY A 43 0.59 5.15 -1.27
CA GLY A 43 -0.35 5.48 -2.35
C GLY A 43 0.36 6.12 -3.56
N THR A 44 1.31 7.01 -3.30
CA THR A 44 2.11 7.65 -4.37
C THR A 44 3.00 6.63 -5.08
N ILE A 45 3.66 5.73 -4.34
CA ILE A 45 4.47 4.64 -4.92
C ILE A 45 3.63 3.79 -5.88
N ALA A 46 2.41 3.40 -5.49
CA ALA A 46 1.50 2.65 -6.36
C ALA A 46 1.16 3.41 -7.65
N LEU A 47 0.86 4.71 -7.54
CA LEU A 47 0.51 5.55 -8.69
C LEU A 47 1.68 5.70 -9.67
N VAL A 48 2.89 5.96 -9.15
CA VAL A 48 4.10 6.05 -9.97
C VAL A 48 4.38 4.73 -10.67
N SER A 49 4.32 3.62 -9.92
CA SER A 49 4.56 2.28 -10.48
C SER A 49 3.55 1.93 -11.58
N ARG A 50 2.27 2.29 -11.40
CA ARG A 50 1.23 2.11 -12.43
C ARG A 50 1.48 3.00 -13.65
N SER A 51 1.92 4.23 -13.45
CA SER A 51 2.29 5.13 -14.54
C SER A 51 3.44 4.56 -15.38
N ILE A 52 4.49 4.03 -14.74
CA ILE A 52 5.62 3.39 -15.44
C ILE A 52 5.11 2.21 -16.29
N SER A 53 4.32 1.31 -15.71
CA SER A 53 3.78 0.15 -16.42
C SER A 53 2.90 0.55 -17.60
N SER A 54 2.02 1.55 -17.43
CA SER A 54 1.16 2.05 -18.50
C SER A 54 1.94 2.71 -19.65
N ASN A 55 3.13 3.24 -19.38
CA ASN A 55 3.98 3.89 -20.38
C ASN A 55 5.04 2.95 -20.99
N ALA A 56 5.19 1.72 -20.49
CA ALA A 56 6.21 0.77 -20.91
C ALA A 56 6.18 0.49 -22.43
N THR A 57 4.99 0.32 -23.02
CA THR A 57 4.83 0.09 -24.46
C THR A 57 5.25 1.31 -25.29
N ASN A 58 4.89 2.52 -24.85
CA ASN A 58 5.29 3.75 -25.54
C ASN A 58 6.80 3.95 -25.48
N TRP A 59 7.40 3.69 -24.32
CA TRP A 59 8.84 3.70 -24.14
C TRP A 59 9.54 2.67 -25.04
N GLN A 60 9.02 1.44 -25.09
CA GLN A 60 9.54 0.37 -25.94
C GLN A 60 9.54 0.79 -27.41
N ASN A 61 8.41 1.30 -27.91
CA ASN A 61 8.27 1.76 -29.29
C ASN A 61 9.27 2.88 -29.62
N TYR A 62 9.41 3.86 -28.73
CA TYR A 62 10.37 4.94 -28.89
C TYR A 62 11.81 4.40 -28.98
N MET A 63 12.19 3.51 -28.07
CA MET A 63 13.54 2.95 -28.03
C MET A 63 13.83 2.04 -29.23
N THR A 64 12.86 1.25 -29.68
CA THR A 64 12.98 0.45 -30.90
C THR A 64 13.18 1.33 -32.13
N ASN A 65 12.41 2.42 -32.26
CA ASN A 65 12.58 3.37 -33.36
C ASN A 65 13.95 4.05 -33.34
N LYS A 66 14.42 4.44 -32.16
CA LYS A 66 15.77 4.98 -31.99
C LYS A 66 16.83 3.96 -32.40
N ASN A 67 16.71 2.71 -31.97
CA ASN A 67 17.67 1.65 -32.30
C ASN A 67 17.71 1.37 -33.82
N ASN A 68 16.54 1.37 -34.47
CA ASN A 68 16.44 1.28 -35.92
C ASN A 68 17.15 2.46 -36.60
N TYR A 69 16.88 3.69 -36.16
CA TYR A 69 17.52 4.87 -36.73
C TYR A 69 19.04 4.83 -36.57
N ASP A 70 19.55 4.47 -35.39
CA ASP A 70 20.98 4.37 -35.10
C ASP A 70 21.64 3.31 -36.02
N TYR A 71 20.96 2.18 -36.27
CA TYR A 71 21.46 1.15 -37.18
C TYR A 71 21.47 1.62 -38.64
N TRP A 72 20.36 2.16 -39.14
CA TRP A 72 20.24 2.62 -40.53
C TRP A 72 21.11 3.85 -40.85
N SER A 73 21.45 4.66 -39.86
CA SER A 73 22.40 5.76 -40.00
C SER A 73 23.87 5.31 -39.89
N GLY A 74 24.14 4.02 -39.64
CA GLY A 74 25.48 3.47 -39.51
C GLY A 74 26.20 3.85 -38.21
N LEU A 75 25.48 4.37 -37.21
CA LEU A 75 26.03 4.74 -35.90
C LEU A 75 26.36 3.52 -35.05
N ILE A 76 25.67 2.39 -35.28
CA ILE A 76 25.90 1.12 -34.59
C ILE A 76 25.98 -0.05 -35.58
N GLY A 77 26.70 -1.09 -35.19
CA GLY A 77 26.81 -2.33 -35.96
C GLY A 77 25.62 -3.27 -35.77
N TYR A 78 25.52 -4.30 -36.62
CA TYR A 78 24.42 -5.29 -36.56
C TYR A 78 24.36 -6.04 -35.22
N GLN A 79 25.51 -6.41 -34.66
CA GLN A 79 25.57 -7.11 -33.38
C GLN A 79 25.01 -6.24 -32.24
N GLU A 80 25.42 -4.98 -32.19
CA GLU A 80 24.96 -4.02 -31.18
C GLU A 80 23.46 -3.73 -31.33
N TYR A 81 22.96 -3.64 -32.57
CA TYR A 81 21.53 -3.52 -32.84
C TYR A 81 20.73 -4.68 -32.24
N LEU A 82 21.19 -5.92 -32.38
CA LEU A 82 20.53 -7.10 -31.82
C LEU A 82 20.55 -7.12 -30.29
N GLU A 83 21.68 -6.75 -29.69
CA GLU A 83 21.83 -6.70 -28.23
C GLU A 83 20.90 -5.65 -27.62
N ARG A 84 20.91 -4.41 -28.15
CA ARG A 84 20.00 -3.34 -27.73
C ARG A 84 18.53 -3.73 -27.93
N SER A 85 18.20 -4.42 -29.02
CA SER A 85 16.82 -4.88 -29.26
C SER A 85 16.34 -5.85 -28.17
N LYS A 86 17.21 -6.76 -27.71
CA LYS A 86 16.90 -7.68 -26.60
C LYS A 86 16.74 -6.92 -25.29
N GLU A 87 17.65 -5.99 -24.99
CA GLU A 87 17.59 -5.17 -23.78
C GLU A 87 16.31 -4.34 -23.70
N ILE A 88 15.92 -3.70 -24.80
CA ILE A 88 14.67 -2.92 -24.89
C ILE A 88 13.46 -3.79 -24.56
N ALA A 89 13.39 -5.01 -25.12
CA ALA A 89 12.29 -5.94 -24.85
C ALA A 89 12.25 -6.36 -23.37
N ILE A 90 13.40 -6.76 -22.81
CA ILE A 90 13.51 -7.18 -21.40
C ILE A 90 13.13 -6.04 -20.46
N GLN A 91 13.61 -4.82 -20.74
CA GLN A 91 13.34 -3.66 -19.89
C GLN A 91 11.87 -3.24 -19.93
N ALA A 92 11.22 -3.32 -21.10
CA ALA A 92 9.79 -3.07 -21.24
C ALA A 92 8.96 -4.07 -20.42
N GLU A 93 9.31 -5.36 -20.46
CA GLU A 93 8.66 -6.38 -19.64
C GLU A 93 8.89 -6.15 -18.14
N PHE A 94 10.11 -5.75 -17.74
CA PHE A 94 10.38 -5.38 -16.35
C PHE A 94 9.54 -4.19 -15.89
N MET A 95 9.39 -3.15 -16.71
CA MET A 95 8.53 -1.99 -16.41
C MET A 95 7.06 -2.38 -16.25
N LYS A 96 6.58 -3.36 -17.02
CA LYS A 96 5.23 -3.92 -16.86
C LYS A 96 5.11 -4.72 -15.57
N PHE A 97 6.04 -5.65 -15.33
CA PHE A 97 5.99 -6.59 -14.21
C PHE A 97 6.19 -5.92 -12.85
N GLN A 98 7.03 -4.89 -12.75
CA GLN A 98 7.30 -4.22 -11.47
C GLN A 98 6.03 -3.67 -10.80
N VAL A 99 4.98 -3.36 -11.57
CA VAL A 99 3.70 -2.91 -11.00
C VAL A 99 3.06 -3.96 -10.10
N ALA A 100 3.22 -5.24 -10.40
CA ALA A 100 2.68 -6.31 -9.56
C ALA A 100 3.37 -6.31 -8.19
N ILE A 101 4.68 -6.07 -8.16
CA ILE A 101 5.47 -6.04 -6.91
C ILE A 101 5.13 -4.77 -6.10
N PHE A 102 5.32 -3.60 -6.72
CA PHE A 102 5.17 -2.33 -6.01
C PHE A 102 3.71 -2.04 -5.63
N ALA A 103 2.71 -2.45 -6.43
CA ALA A 103 1.32 -2.31 -6.03
C ALA A 103 0.99 -3.17 -4.80
N ASN A 104 1.56 -4.37 -4.68
CA ASN A 104 1.35 -5.22 -3.51
C ASN A 104 1.99 -4.62 -2.25
N ILE A 105 3.25 -4.17 -2.36
CA ILE A 105 3.95 -3.49 -1.25
C ILE A 105 3.18 -2.23 -0.83
N ALA A 106 2.75 -1.43 -1.80
CA ALA A 106 1.98 -0.22 -1.56
C ALA A 106 0.63 -0.50 -0.89
N ARG A 107 -0.09 -1.55 -1.28
CA ARG A 107 -1.34 -1.95 -0.63
C ARG A 107 -1.13 -2.28 0.85
N ILE A 108 -0.10 -3.05 1.16
CA ILE A 108 0.24 -3.39 2.56
C ILE A 108 0.54 -2.10 3.34
N GLY A 109 1.36 -1.20 2.78
CA GLY A 109 1.70 0.07 3.42
C GLY A 109 0.49 0.98 3.63
N VAL A 110 -0.40 1.10 2.65
CA VAL A 110 -1.66 1.86 2.77
C VAL A 110 -2.55 1.25 3.84
N ASN A 111 -2.70 -0.07 3.89
CA ASN A 111 -3.51 -0.73 4.92
C ASN A 111 -2.94 -0.54 6.33
N ILE A 112 -1.61 -0.58 6.50
CA ILE A 112 -0.95 -0.23 7.77
C ILE A 112 -1.24 1.23 8.13
N GLY A 113 -1.14 2.15 7.18
CA GLY A 113 -1.48 3.56 7.38
C GLY A 113 -2.93 3.75 7.84
N LEU A 114 -3.88 3.11 7.15
CA LEU A 114 -5.30 3.15 7.50
C LEU A 114 -5.60 2.55 8.88
N LEU A 115 -4.92 1.47 9.27
CA LEU A 115 -5.02 0.90 10.62
C LEU A 115 -4.60 1.89 11.70
N LEU A 116 -3.49 2.63 11.48
CA LEU A 116 -3.05 3.66 12.43
C LEU A 116 -4.06 4.81 12.55
N VAL A 117 -4.63 5.24 11.42
CA VAL A 117 -5.68 6.27 11.40
C VAL A 117 -6.92 5.78 12.16
N LEU A 118 -7.32 4.52 11.95
CA LEU A 118 -8.45 3.89 12.63
C LEU A 118 -8.24 3.82 14.15
N ILE A 119 -7.06 3.39 14.61
CA ILE A 119 -6.71 3.38 16.04
C ILE A 119 -6.79 4.80 16.63
N GLY A 120 -6.34 5.81 15.88
CA GLY A 120 -6.41 7.20 16.30
C GLY A 120 -7.85 7.72 16.45
N PHE A 121 -8.73 7.44 15.47
CA PHE A 121 -10.14 7.85 15.54
C PHE A 121 -10.92 7.07 16.60
N LEU A 122 -10.63 5.78 16.79
CA LEU A 122 -11.21 5.01 17.90
C LEU A 122 -10.79 5.60 19.25
N GLY A 123 -9.52 5.99 19.40
CA GLY A 123 -9.02 6.72 20.58
C GLY A 123 -9.81 8.01 20.84
N TYR A 124 -10.08 8.81 19.79
CA TYR A 124 -10.93 10.00 19.94
C TYR A 124 -12.38 9.69 20.31
N SER A 125 -12.96 8.61 19.79
CA SER A 125 -14.35 8.22 20.10
C SER A 125 -14.53 7.76 21.55
N ALA A 126 -13.48 7.22 22.17
CA ALA A 126 -13.48 6.70 23.53
C ALA A 126 -13.28 7.77 24.61
N GLN A 127 -12.80 8.96 24.25
CA GLN A 127 -12.56 10.06 25.19
C GLN A 127 -13.86 10.69 25.67
N LYS A 128 -14.07 10.71 26.99
CA LYS A 128 -15.28 11.23 27.64
C LYS A 128 -15.33 12.76 27.72
N GLU A 129 -14.20 13.44 27.51
CA GLU A 129 -14.08 14.90 27.57
C GLU A 129 -14.62 15.59 26.31
N PHE A 130 -14.77 14.85 25.21
CA PHE A 130 -15.33 15.38 23.96
C PHE A 130 -16.87 15.37 23.97
N ASP A 131 -17.45 16.40 23.35
CA ASP A 131 -18.89 16.46 23.09
C ASP A 131 -19.36 15.21 22.33
N SER A 132 -20.57 14.75 22.66
CA SER A 132 -21.28 13.62 22.06
C SER A 132 -21.20 13.63 20.53
N ARG A 133 -21.35 14.81 19.92
CA ARG A 133 -21.31 14.98 18.45
C ARG A 133 -19.93 14.65 17.87
N TYR A 134 -18.84 15.12 18.49
CA TYR A 134 -17.48 14.85 18.01
C TYR A 134 -17.11 13.37 18.16
N ARG A 135 -17.56 12.72 19.23
CA ARG A 135 -17.38 11.27 19.43
C ARG A 135 -18.14 10.44 18.39
N LEU A 136 -19.35 10.88 18.02
CA LEU A 136 -20.12 10.22 16.97
C LEU A 136 -19.43 10.39 15.61
N ILE A 137 -18.96 11.59 15.28
CA ILE A 137 -18.25 11.86 14.01
C ILE A 137 -16.98 11.02 13.91
N SER A 138 -16.16 10.94 14.97
CA SER A 138 -14.94 10.11 14.95
C SER A 138 -15.25 8.62 14.81
N LEU A 139 -16.34 8.13 15.43
CA LEU A 139 -16.81 6.76 15.25
C LEU A 139 -17.29 6.48 13.82
N ILE A 140 -18.04 7.42 13.21
CA ILE A 140 -18.47 7.31 11.82
C ILE A 140 -17.25 7.26 10.88
N ILE A 141 -16.25 8.11 11.08
CA ILE A 141 -15.02 8.11 10.27
C ILE A 141 -14.28 6.78 10.42
N ALA A 142 -14.13 6.26 11.64
CA ALA A 142 -13.52 4.94 11.86
C ALA A 142 -14.30 3.82 11.15
N GLY A 143 -15.64 3.89 11.16
CA GLY A 143 -16.51 2.98 10.44
C GLY A 143 -16.28 3.04 8.92
N VAL A 144 -16.22 4.23 8.33
CA VAL A 144 -15.92 4.42 6.90
C VAL A 144 -14.55 3.85 6.55
N ILE A 145 -13.52 4.12 7.35
CA ILE A 145 -12.17 3.56 7.13
C ILE A 145 -12.20 2.03 7.17
N THR A 146 -12.96 1.45 8.09
CA THR A 146 -13.12 -0.01 8.19
C THR A 146 -13.74 -0.58 6.93
N VAL A 147 -14.80 0.04 6.40
CA VAL A 147 -15.44 -0.38 5.15
C VAL A 147 -14.45 -0.29 3.98
N VAL A 148 -13.70 0.80 3.89
CA VAL A 148 -12.66 0.97 2.85
C VAL A 148 -11.61 -0.13 2.94
N MET A 149 -11.14 -0.46 4.14
CA MET A 149 -10.18 -1.55 4.36
C MET A 149 -10.74 -2.92 3.97
N MET A 150 -12.01 -3.20 4.31
CA MET A 150 -12.65 -4.47 3.91
C MET A 150 -12.71 -4.59 2.39
N PHE A 151 -13.04 -3.49 1.70
CA PHE A 151 -13.04 -3.44 0.26
C PHE A 151 -11.63 -3.72 -0.30
N THR A 152 -10.60 -3.00 0.17
CA THR A 152 -9.22 -3.21 -0.33
C THR A 152 -8.70 -4.62 -0.09
N LEU A 153 -9.08 -5.27 1.01
CA LEU A 153 -8.69 -6.66 1.31
C LEU A 153 -9.41 -7.69 0.43
N MET A 154 -10.73 -7.55 0.20
CA MET A 154 -11.50 -8.51 -0.59
C MET A 154 -11.15 -8.51 -2.09
N PHE A 155 -10.81 -7.36 -2.67
CA PHE A 155 -10.38 -7.29 -4.07
C PHE A 155 -8.92 -7.66 -4.27
N SER A 156 -8.17 -7.91 -3.20
CA SER A 156 -6.75 -8.24 -3.27
C SER A 156 -6.50 -9.75 -3.33
N ASN A 157 -7.30 -10.50 -4.11
CA ASN A 157 -6.88 -11.82 -4.55
C ASN A 157 -5.56 -11.67 -5.32
N ILE A 158 -4.48 -12.15 -4.71
CA ILE A 158 -3.13 -12.16 -5.28
C ILE A 158 -3.11 -13.27 -6.32
N THR A 159 -3.61 -12.98 -7.52
CA THR A 159 -3.37 -13.85 -8.68
C THR A 159 -2.16 -13.27 -9.41
N VAL A 160 -0.96 -13.69 -8.99
CA VAL A 160 0.21 -13.60 -9.86
C VAL A 160 0.01 -14.66 -10.93
N ASN A 161 -0.70 -14.29 -12.00
CA ASN A 161 -0.81 -15.17 -13.16
C ASN A 161 0.48 -14.99 -13.97
N ILE A 162 1.42 -15.92 -13.79
CA ILE A 162 2.56 -16.08 -14.68
C ILE A 162 1.99 -16.85 -15.88
N ALA A 163 1.62 -16.11 -16.93
CA ALA A 163 1.26 -16.68 -18.22
C ALA A 163 2.50 -16.75 -19.11
#